data_AF-A0A2E8V625-F1
#
_entry.id   AF-A0A2E8V625-F1
#
_cell.length_a   1.000
_cell.length_b   1.000
_cell.length_c   1.000
_cell.angle_alpha   90.00
_cell.angle_beta   90.00
_cell.angle_gamma   90.00
#
_symmetry.space_group_name_H-M   'P 1'
#
loop_
_entity.id
_entity.type
_entity.pdbx_description
1 polymer ?
#
loop_
_entity_poly.entity_id
_entity_poly.type
_entity_poly.pdbx_seq_one_letter_code
_entity_poly.pdbx_strand_id
1 'polypeptide(L)'
;MASKPKIAVSSCLVGHKVRHNGDAAEFIPLITKWNEYLELVPICPEVGIGMSIPRPKIRLVKEDDKIKLINPKNGEDFTSRMVEYAELQSDLLASTGICGFIFKQDSSSCGIESVKLHRGDNPQAIRDGVGLFAMVFTTLNPHIPVIEEGQLSDSKQAKNFLARVHFYHEWLDKGEGGWTAQKITQFHNENKLFLQSRKTSSKRKLGELIANSFDKGLNPETVALEYITEAQKSLNTPTRNGRFEHLTETVVG
;
A
#
# COMPACT_ATOMS: atom_id res chain seq x y z
N MET A 1 10.27 19.79 -14.10
CA MET A 1 9.60 19.70 -12.79
C MET A 1 9.43 18.22 -12.52
N ALA A 2 9.87 17.71 -11.37
CA ALA A 2 9.64 16.30 -11.03
C ALA A 2 8.13 16.01 -11.02
N SER A 3 7.73 14.83 -11.47
CA SER A 3 6.32 14.44 -11.49
C SER A 3 5.79 14.27 -10.04
N LYS A 4 4.48 14.35 -9.84
CA LYS A 4 3.91 14.12 -8.49
C LYS A 4 3.87 12.62 -8.22
N PRO A 5 4.17 12.14 -7.00
CA PRO A 5 3.95 10.74 -6.64
C PRO A 5 2.47 10.37 -6.82
N LYS A 6 2.22 9.25 -7.52
CA LYS A 6 0.88 8.69 -7.68
C LYS A 6 0.50 7.84 -6.48
N ILE A 7 -0.67 8.05 -5.90
CA ILE A 7 -1.18 7.23 -4.79
C ILE A 7 -2.52 6.63 -5.18
N ALA A 8 -2.62 5.30 -5.11
CA ALA A 8 -3.90 4.62 -5.17
C ALA A 8 -4.69 4.91 -3.89
N VAL A 9 -5.99 5.19 -4.01
CA VAL A 9 -6.82 5.51 -2.86
C VAL A 9 -8.16 4.80 -2.97
N SER A 10 -8.67 4.28 -1.85
CA SER A 10 -10.05 3.78 -1.81
C SER A 10 -11.00 4.90 -2.23
N SER A 11 -11.71 4.70 -3.34
CA SER A 11 -12.41 5.77 -4.07
C SER A 11 -13.46 6.51 -3.23
N CYS A 12 -14.03 5.87 -2.21
CA CYS A 12 -14.96 6.52 -1.28
C CYS A 12 -14.31 7.61 -0.41
N LEU A 13 -13.00 7.57 -0.21
CA LEU A 13 -12.23 8.55 0.58
C LEU A 13 -12.09 9.90 -0.14
N VAL A 14 -12.24 9.91 -1.47
CA VAL A 14 -12.13 11.12 -2.31
C VAL A 14 -13.49 11.64 -2.80
N GLY A 15 -14.56 11.33 -2.08
CA GLY A 15 -15.91 11.88 -2.35
C GLY A 15 -16.75 11.11 -3.37
N HIS A 16 -16.20 10.04 -3.99
CA HIS A 16 -17.03 9.22 -4.86
C HIS A 16 -18.05 8.41 -4.04
N LYS A 17 -19.31 8.49 -4.46
CA LYS A 17 -20.46 7.83 -3.83
C LYS A 17 -20.54 6.33 -4.14
N VAL A 18 -19.46 5.61 -3.87
CA VAL A 18 -19.28 4.21 -4.28
C VAL A 18 -19.49 3.20 -3.16
N ARG A 19 -19.86 3.63 -1.95
CA ARG A 19 -20.13 2.70 -0.84
C ARG A 19 -21.40 1.89 -1.10
N HIS A 20 -21.56 0.80 -0.34
CA HIS A 20 -22.72 -0.08 -0.45
C HIS A 20 -24.06 0.65 -0.28
N ASN A 21 -24.10 1.73 0.51
CA ASN A 21 -25.27 2.56 0.75
C ASN A 21 -25.42 3.75 -0.22
N GLY A 22 -24.51 3.91 -1.20
CA GLY A 22 -24.53 5.05 -2.13
C GLY A 22 -23.93 6.34 -1.57
N ASP A 23 -23.25 6.28 -0.42
CA ASP A 23 -22.55 7.44 0.15
C ASP A 23 -21.05 7.43 -0.14
N ALA A 24 -20.39 8.53 0.21
CA ALA A 24 -18.95 8.63 0.33
C ALA A 24 -18.47 8.34 1.78
N ALA A 25 -17.16 8.30 1.98
CA ALA A 25 -16.50 8.28 3.29
C ALA A 25 -15.33 9.26 3.25
N GLU A 26 -15.60 10.47 2.76
CA GLU A 26 -14.62 11.52 2.50
C GLU A 26 -13.61 11.68 3.65
N PHE A 27 -12.33 11.66 3.28
CA PHE A 27 -11.26 12.01 4.19
C PHE A 27 -10.69 13.37 3.76
N ILE A 28 -11.18 14.42 4.41
CA ILE A 28 -10.96 15.82 4.00
C ILE A 28 -9.47 16.13 3.71
N PRO A 29 -8.49 15.75 4.56
CA PRO A 29 -7.08 16.08 4.28
C PRO A 29 -6.55 15.55 2.94
N LEU A 30 -7.05 14.42 2.46
CA LEU A 30 -6.66 13.88 1.15
C LEU A 30 -7.15 14.77 0.01
N ILE A 31 -8.37 15.25 0.13
CA ILE A 31 -9.05 16.05 -0.89
C ILE A 31 -8.48 17.49 -0.90
N THR A 32 -8.22 18.07 0.28
CA THR A 32 -7.92 19.50 0.39
C THR A 32 -6.43 19.84 0.48
N LYS A 33 -5.58 18.99 1.09
CA LYS A 33 -4.15 19.28 1.29
C LYS A 33 -3.27 18.41 0.41
N TRP A 34 -3.51 17.10 0.37
CA TRP A 34 -2.56 16.17 -0.24
C TRP A 34 -2.63 16.12 -1.77
N ASN A 35 -3.81 16.38 -2.36
CA ASN A 35 -3.99 16.45 -3.82
C ASN A 35 -3.16 17.58 -4.50
N GLU A 36 -2.69 18.56 -3.73
CA GLU A 36 -1.78 19.59 -4.23
C GLU A 36 -0.39 19.02 -4.54
N TYR A 37 0.04 17.98 -3.82
CA TYR A 37 1.39 17.40 -3.89
C TYR A 37 1.43 15.99 -4.47
N LEU A 38 0.28 15.32 -4.54
CA LEU A 38 0.14 13.92 -4.97
C LEU A 38 -0.88 13.82 -6.10
N GLU A 39 -0.71 12.83 -6.96
CA GLU A 39 -1.73 12.43 -7.94
C GLU A 39 -2.55 11.28 -7.34
N LEU A 40 -3.85 11.47 -7.14
CA LEU A 40 -4.72 10.48 -6.53
C LEU A 40 -5.39 9.60 -7.59
N VAL A 41 -5.22 8.27 -7.47
CA VAL A 41 -5.79 7.25 -8.36
C VAL A 41 -6.91 6.50 -7.61
N PRO A 42 -8.18 6.89 -7.77
CA PRO A 42 -9.29 6.30 -7.03
C PRO A 42 -9.64 4.89 -7.52
N ILE A 43 -9.72 3.93 -6.60
CA ILE A 43 -10.08 2.53 -6.87
C ILE A 43 -11.22 2.07 -5.94
N CYS A 44 -12.22 1.38 -6.49
CA CYS A 44 -13.23 0.67 -5.71
C CYS A 44 -13.30 -0.79 -6.16
N PRO A 45 -12.73 -1.74 -5.40
CA PRO A 45 -12.72 -3.15 -5.79
C PRO A 45 -14.12 -3.72 -5.99
N GLU A 46 -15.08 -3.31 -5.17
CA GLU A 46 -16.47 -3.78 -5.23
C GLU A 46 -17.19 -3.36 -6.52
N VAL A 47 -16.96 -2.12 -6.97
CA VAL A 47 -17.46 -1.66 -8.28
C VAL A 47 -16.69 -2.33 -9.41
N GLY A 48 -15.36 -2.49 -9.24
CA GLY A 48 -14.48 -3.14 -10.21
C GLY A 48 -14.86 -4.58 -10.53
N ILE A 49 -15.35 -5.34 -9.54
CA ILE A 49 -15.89 -6.68 -9.77
C ILE A 49 -17.32 -6.68 -10.33
N GLY A 50 -17.93 -5.51 -10.56
CA GLY A 50 -19.25 -5.36 -11.17
C GLY A 50 -20.43 -5.28 -10.20
N MET A 51 -20.22 -4.96 -8.92
CA MET A 51 -21.35 -4.72 -8.00
C MET A 51 -22.00 -3.36 -8.25
N SER A 52 -23.31 -3.28 -8.02
CA SER A 52 -24.09 -2.04 -8.17
C SER A 52 -23.81 -1.01 -7.06
N ILE A 53 -24.35 0.20 -7.25
CA ILE A 53 -24.47 1.23 -6.22
C ILE A 53 -25.95 1.68 -6.21
N PRO A 54 -26.69 1.53 -5.09
CA PRO A 54 -26.31 0.81 -3.88
C PRO A 54 -26.21 -0.73 -4.11
N ARG A 55 -25.65 -1.44 -3.13
CA ARG A 55 -25.49 -2.91 -3.13
C ARG A 55 -25.64 -3.50 -1.72
N PRO A 56 -25.90 -4.81 -1.59
CA PRO A 56 -25.77 -5.50 -0.31
C PRO A 56 -24.37 -5.36 0.28
N LYS A 57 -24.27 -5.40 1.62
CA LYS A 57 -22.97 -5.54 2.29
C LYS A 57 -22.38 -6.90 1.96
N ILE A 58 -21.07 -6.97 1.86
CA ILE A 58 -20.30 -8.22 1.81
C ILE A 58 -19.52 -8.39 3.11
N ARG A 59 -19.15 -9.62 3.44
CA ARG A 59 -18.38 -9.94 4.64
C ARG A 59 -17.34 -11.01 4.35
N LEU A 60 -16.27 -11.02 5.13
CA LEU A 60 -15.31 -12.11 5.14
C LEU A 60 -15.82 -13.24 6.02
N VAL A 61 -15.75 -14.47 5.51
CA VAL A 61 -16.06 -15.70 6.25
C VAL A 61 -14.89 -16.65 6.12
N LYS A 62 -14.47 -17.28 7.22
CA LYS A 62 -13.48 -18.35 7.21
C LYS A 62 -14.20 -19.70 7.25
N GLU A 63 -14.00 -20.49 6.20
CA GLU A 63 -14.53 -21.86 6.03
C GLU A 63 -13.39 -22.76 5.56
N ASP A 64 -13.17 -23.90 6.21
CA ASP A 64 -12.11 -24.87 5.86
C ASP A 64 -10.72 -24.24 5.65
N ASP A 65 -10.35 -23.33 6.56
CA ASP A 65 -9.15 -22.50 6.51
C ASP A 65 -9.01 -21.55 5.32
N LYS A 66 -10.03 -21.43 4.48
CA LYS A 66 -10.10 -20.47 3.37
C LYS A 66 -10.93 -19.25 3.76
N ILE A 67 -10.50 -18.07 3.30
CA ILE A 67 -11.26 -16.83 3.44
C ILE A 67 -12.14 -16.66 2.21
N LYS A 68 -13.44 -16.50 2.42
CA LYS A 68 -14.44 -16.20 1.40
C LYS A 68 -15.00 -14.80 1.59
N LEU A 69 -15.31 -14.14 0.47
CA LEU A 69 -16.01 -12.85 0.45
C LEU A 69 -17.43 -13.07 -0.03
N ILE A 70 -18.41 -13.04 0.88
CA ILE A 70 -19.79 -13.42 0.57
C ILE A 70 -20.78 -12.30 0.84
N ASN A 71 -21.91 -12.33 0.14
CA ASN A 71 -23.10 -11.59 0.54
C ASN A 71 -23.89 -12.39 1.59
N PRO A 72 -24.06 -11.88 2.82
CA PRO A 72 -24.73 -12.61 3.89
C PRO A 72 -26.24 -12.78 3.68
N LYS A 73 -26.86 -12.05 2.75
CA LYS A 73 -28.31 -12.13 2.51
C LYS A 73 -28.72 -13.30 1.62
N ASN A 74 -27.94 -13.56 0.56
CA ASN A 74 -28.26 -14.56 -0.45
C ASN A 74 -27.19 -15.67 -0.59
N GLY A 75 -26.07 -15.56 0.14
CA GLY A 75 -24.98 -16.53 0.09
C GLY A 75 -24.10 -16.44 -1.17
N GLU A 76 -24.28 -15.41 -2.00
CA GLU A 76 -23.48 -15.24 -3.21
C GLU A 76 -22.00 -15.03 -2.84
N ASP A 77 -21.14 -15.81 -3.50
CA ASP A 77 -19.69 -15.83 -3.29
C ASP A 77 -18.98 -14.97 -4.35
N PHE A 78 -18.28 -13.93 -3.90
CA PHE A 78 -17.52 -13.00 -4.74
C PHE A 78 -16.01 -13.26 -4.71
N THR A 79 -15.56 -14.33 -4.04
CA THR A 79 -14.14 -14.59 -3.77
C THR A 79 -13.32 -14.63 -5.05
N SER A 80 -13.68 -15.47 -6.02
CA SER A 80 -12.93 -15.61 -7.28
C SER A 80 -12.88 -14.30 -8.07
N ARG A 81 -14.03 -13.64 -8.24
CA ARG A 81 -14.13 -12.34 -8.94
C ARG A 81 -13.23 -11.28 -8.30
N MET A 82 -13.19 -11.24 -6.96
CA MET A 82 -12.37 -10.29 -6.22
C MET A 82 -10.88 -10.61 -6.29
N VAL A 83 -10.49 -11.89 -6.22
CA VAL A 83 -9.09 -12.29 -6.39
C VAL A 83 -8.60 -11.95 -7.79
N GLU A 84 -9.33 -12.37 -8.83
CA GLU A 84 -8.97 -12.10 -10.23
C GLU A 84 -8.86 -10.60 -10.51
N TYR A 85 -9.84 -9.81 -10.04
CA TYR A 85 -9.78 -8.35 -10.16
C TYR A 85 -8.61 -7.76 -9.38
N ALA A 86 -8.33 -8.26 -8.16
CA ALA A 86 -7.25 -7.75 -7.34
C ALA A 86 -5.88 -8.04 -7.97
N GLU A 87 -5.66 -9.21 -8.57
CA GLU A 87 -4.43 -9.54 -9.29
C GLU A 87 -4.22 -8.59 -10.49
N LEU A 88 -5.21 -8.50 -11.38
CA LEU A 88 -5.15 -7.62 -12.55
C LEU A 88 -4.94 -6.15 -12.18
N GLN A 89 -5.67 -5.68 -11.16
CA GLN A 89 -5.57 -4.30 -10.71
C GLN A 89 -4.24 -4.03 -9.99
N SER A 90 -3.69 -5.01 -9.27
CA SER A 90 -2.38 -4.90 -8.62
C SER A 90 -1.27 -4.71 -9.64
N ASP A 91 -1.28 -5.51 -10.71
CA ASP A 91 -0.31 -5.41 -11.79
C ASP A 91 -0.43 -4.09 -12.55
N LEU A 92 -1.67 -3.70 -12.88
CA LEU A 92 -1.94 -2.42 -13.54
C LEU A 92 -1.43 -1.25 -12.70
N LEU A 93 -1.79 -1.19 -11.42
CA LEU A 93 -1.35 -0.12 -10.52
C LEU A 93 0.18 -0.06 -10.42
N ALA A 94 0.85 -1.20 -10.20
CA ALA A 94 2.31 -1.27 -10.16
C ALA A 94 2.94 -0.75 -11.46
N SER A 95 2.43 -1.19 -12.62
CA SER A 95 2.93 -0.76 -13.95
C SER A 95 2.74 0.74 -14.23
N THR A 96 1.73 1.37 -13.63
CA THR A 96 1.47 2.81 -13.77
C THR A 96 2.36 3.69 -12.86
N GLY A 97 3.20 3.06 -12.04
CA GLY A 97 4.14 3.74 -11.16
C GLY A 97 3.51 4.31 -9.88
N ILE A 98 2.48 3.65 -9.32
CA ILE A 98 1.97 4.10 -8.02
C ILE A 98 3.06 3.98 -6.95
N CYS A 99 3.09 4.98 -6.07
CA CYS A 99 4.07 5.13 -5.01
C CYS A 99 3.51 4.81 -3.61
N GLY A 100 2.21 4.55 -3.52
CA GLY A 100 1.57 4.11 -2.29
C GLY A 100 0.09 3.78 -2.48
N PHE A 101 -0.52 3.18 -1.47
CA PHE A 101 -1.95 2.91 -1.42
C PHE A 101 -2.56 3.35 -0.07
N ILE A 102 -3.62 4.16 -0.11
CA ILE A 102 -4.44 4.48 1.07
C ILE A 102 -5.76 3.70 1.03
N PHE A 103 -5.88 2.76 1.98
CA PHE A 103 -7.03 1.89 2.11
C PHE A 103 -8.10 2.46 3.05
N LYS A 104 -9.35 2.09 2.80
CA LYS A 104 -10.46 2.33 3.73
C LYS A 104 -10.51 1.21 4.78
N GLN A 105 -10.29 1.56 6.04
CA GLN A 105 -10.36 0.72 7.22
C GLN A 105 -11.73 0.06 7.33
N ASP A 106 -11.78 -1.11 7.97
CA ASP A 106 -12.99 -1.91 8.21
C ASP A 106 -13.73 -2.41 6.96
N SER A 107 -13.16 -2.24 5.76
CA SER A 107 -13.74 -2.76 4.52
C SER A 107 -13.40 -4.24 4.34
N SER A 108 -14.39 -5.07 4.04
CA SER A 108 -14.19 -6.49 3.71
C SER A 108 -13.39 -6.70 2.41
N SER A 109 -13.27 -5.68 1.57
CA SER A 109 -12.42 -5.69 0.38
C SER A 109 -11.07 -5.01 0.64
N CYS A 110 -11.09 -3.84 1.30
CA CYS A 110 -9.96 -2.91 1.33
C CYS A 110 -9.21 -2.82 2.66
N GLY A 111 -9.76 -3.24 3.80
CA GLY A 111 -9.08 -3.06 5.08
C GLY A 111 -7.80 -3.90 5.13
N ILE A 112 -6.69 -3.34 5.61
CA ILE A 112 -5.41 -4.05 5.71
C ILE A 112 -5.27 -4.78 7.05
N GLU A 113 -6.04 -4.38 8.07
CA GLU A 113 -6.00 -5.00 9.40
C GLU A 113 -7.37 -4.96 10.10
N SER A 114 -7.54 -5.80 11.12
CA SER A 114 -8.69 -5.78 12.04
C SER A 114 -10.08 -5.85 11.37
N VAL A 115 -10.17 -6.38 10.14
CA VAL A 115 -11.44 -6.54 9.43
C VAL A 115 -12.26 -7.64 10.07
N LYS A 116 -13.58 -7.46 10.11
CA LYS A 116 -14.50 -8.47 10.66
C LYS A 116 -14.45 -9.75 9.83
N LEU A 117 -14.06 -10.84 10.48
CA LEU A 117 -14.03 -12.19 9.95
C LEU A 117 -15.02 -13.06 10.71
N HIS A 118 -15.97 -13.64 10.00
CA HIS A 118 -16.99 -14.54 10.55
C HIS A 118 -16.54 -16.00 10.43
N ARG A 119 -16.94 -16.88 11.36
CA ARG A 119 -16.60 -18.31 11.35
C ARG A 119 -17.85 -19.14 11.59
N GLY A 120 -18.27 -19.93 10.60
CA GLY A 120 -19.49 -20.74 10.67
C GLY A 120 -20.70 -19.94 11.16
N ASP A 121 -21.47 -20.54 12.07
CA ASP A 121 -22.66 -19.93 12.67
C ASP A 121 -22.35 -19.03 13.87
N ASN A 122 -21.07 -18.74 14.17
CA ASN A 122 -20.74 -17.91 15.33
C ASN A 122 -21.29 -16.49 15.12
N PRO A 123 -22.21 -16.02 15.99
CA PRO A 123 -22.81 -14.70 15.85
C PRO A 123 -21.80 -13.57 16.05
N GLN A 124 -20.67 -13.84 16.70
CA GLN A 124 -19.61 -12.86 16.91
C GLN A 124 -18.50 -13.01 15.86
N ALA A 125 -18.27 -11.94 15.10
CA ALA A 125 -17.09 -11.83 14.24
C ALA A 125 -15.84 -11.51 15.07
N ILE A 126 -14.72 -12.12 14.71
CA ILE A 126 -13.41 -11.72 15.22
C ILE A 126 -12.85 -10.58 14.34
N ARG A 127 -12.05 -9.69 14.91
CA ARG A 127 -11.38 -8.59 14.19
C ARG A 127 -9.93 -8.97 13.89
N ASP A 128 -9.76 -9.94 13.02
CA ASP A 128 -8.47 -10.52 12.63
C ASP A 128 -8.41 -10.79 11.11
N GLY A 129 -9.35 -10.21 10.36
CA GLY A 129 -9.40 -10.33 8.91
C GLY A 129 -8.56 -9.27 8.22
N VAL A 130 -8.18 -9.59 6.98
CA VAL A 130 -7.64 -8.65 6.00
C VAL A 130 -8.58 -8.68 4.79
N GLY A 131 -8.94 -7.51 4.28
CA GLY A 131 -9.77 -7.36 3.09
C GLY A 131 -9.14 -8.09 1.90
N LEU A 132 -9.97 -8.80 1.12
CA LEU A 132 -9.43 -9.74 0.14
C LEU A 132 -8.59 -9.06 -0.95
N PHE A 133 -9.00 -7.87 -1.41
CA PHE A 133 -8.22 -7.08 -2.35
C PHE A 133 -6.92 -6.57 -1.73
N ALA A 134 -6.99 -6.04 -0.50
CA ALA A 134 -5.81 -5.55 0.22
C ALA A 134 -4.77 -6.66 0.46
N MET A 135 -5.23 -7.86 0.80
CA MET A 135 -4.39 -9.04 0.99
C MET A 135 -3.63 -9.39 -0.30
N VAL A 136 -4.33 -9.49 -1.43
CA VAL A 136 -3.70 -9.78 -2.73
C VAL A 136 -2.72 -8.68 -3.11
N PHE A 137 -3.15 -7.41 -3.04
CA PHE A 137 -2.31 -6.27 -3.41
C PHE A 137 -1.01 -6.20 -2.59
N THR A 138 -1.10 -6.33 -1.27
CA THR A 138 0.07 -6.27 -0.38
C THR A 138 0.99 -7.48 -0.51
N THR A 139 0.44 -8.63 -0.91
CA THR A 139 1.23 -9.84 -1.20
C THR A 139 2.02 -9.71 -2.49
N LEU A 140 1.40 -9.19 -3.56
CA LEU A 140 2.05 -9.01 -4.86
C LEU A 140 3.02 -7.82 -4.87
N ASN A 141 2.69 -6.76 -4.11
CA ASN A 141 3.43 -5.50 -4.10
C ASN A 141 3.99 -5.14 -2.71
N PRO A 142 4.81 -5.99 -2.07
CA PRO A 142 5.29 -5.76 -0.69
C PRO A 142 6.24 -4.54 -0.57
N HIS A 143 6.74 -4.04 -1.69
CA HIS A 143 7.58 -2.84 -1.77
C HIS A 143 6.75 -1.55 -1.89
N ILE A 144 5.45 -1.60 -2.18
CA ILE A 144 4.62 -0.40 -2.25
C ILE A 144 4.10 -0.06 -0.84
N PRO A 145 4.36 1.16 -0.33
CA PRO A 145 3.83 1.60 0.96
C PRO A 145 2.30 1.57 0.99
N VAL A 146 1.73 1.05 2.07
CA VAL A 146 0.28 1.04 2.30
C VAL A 146 -0.06 1.59 3.68
N ILE A 147 -1.24 2.18 3.83
CA ILE A 147 -1.77 2.70 5.10
C ILE A 147 -3.31 2.71 5.08
N GLU A 148 -3.96 2.61 6.25
CA GLU A 148 -5.40 2.88 6.37
C GLU A 148 -5.66 4.35 6.67
N GLU A 149 -6.81 4.87 6.23
CA GLU A 149 -7.21 6.25 6.51
C GLU A 149 -7.29 6.56 8.02
N GLY A 150 -7.63 5.58 8.86
CA GLY A 150 -7.66 5.76 10.32
C GLY A 150 -6.30 6.12 10.91
N GLN A 151 -5.22 5.58 10.32
CA GLN A 151 -3.84 5.83 10.73
C GLN A 151 -3.35 7.22 10.29
N LEU A 152 -3.96 7.82 9.26
CA LEU A 152 -3.59 9.16 8.77
C LEU A 152 -3.92 10.28 9.76
N SER A 153 -4.79 10.04 10.74
CA SER A 153 -5.03 11.01 11.82
C SER A 153 -3.85 11.14 12.78
N ASP A 154 -2.95 10.16 12.83
CA ASP A 154 -1.69 10.27 13.57
C ASP A 154 -0.62 10.90 12.68
N SER A 155 -0.18 12.11 13.05
CA SER A 155 0.84 12.87 12.31
C SER A 155 2.14 12.08 12.11
N LYS A 156 2.56 11.23 13.06
CA LYS A 156 3.78 10.44 12.92
C LYS A 156 3.62 9.35 11.86
N GLN A 157 2.47 8.68 11.84
CA GLN A 157 2.17 7.64 10.86
C GLN A 157 2.00 8.24 9.46
N ALA A 158 1.27 9.35 9.35
CA ALA A 158 1.12 10.10 8.11
C ALA A 158 2.46 10.56 7.53
N LYS A 159 3.32 11.19 8.35
CA LYS A 159 4.67 11.61 7.93
C LYS A 159 5.54 10.43 7.50
N ASN A 160 5.51 9.33 8.25
CA ASN A 160 6.27 8.13 7.88
C ASN A 160 5.81 7.53 6.56
N PHE A 161 4.49 7.42 6.35
CA PHE A 161 3.91 6.95 5.10
C PHE A 161 4.34 7.83 3.91
N LEU A 162 4.21 9.15 4.03
CA LEU A 162 4.62 10.07 2.98
C LEU A 162 6.12 10.00 2.68
N ALA A 163 6.97 9.90 3.71
CA ALA A 163 8.41 9.74 3.50
C ALA A 163 8.73 8.44 2.74
N ARG A 164 8.00 7.34 3.00
CA ARG A 164 8.13 6.08 2.25
C ARG A 164 7.63 6.19 0.81
N VAL A 165 6.55 6.93 0.58
CA VAL A 165 6.03 7.23 -0.77
C VAL A 165 7.06 8.01 -1.57
N HIS A 166 7.62 9.08 -1.01
CA HIS A 166 8.64 9.88 -1.68
C HIS A 166 9.92 9.07 -1.98
N PHE A 167 10.39 8.28 -1.01
CA PHE A 167 11.53 7.40 -1.22
C PHE A 167 11.29 6.38 -2.36
N TYR A 168 10.07 5.85 -2.47
CA TYR A 168 9.72 4.95 -3.59
C TYR A 168 9.57 5.70 -4.92
N HIS A 169 9.04 6.93 -4.89
CA HIS A 169 8.94 7.76 -6.08
C HIS A 169 10.34 8.07 -6.66
N GLU A 170 11.29 8.49 -5.82
CA GLU A 170 12.69 8.69 -6.24
C GLU A 170 13.32 7.40 -6.77
N TRP A 171 12.94 6.25 -6.21
CA TRP A 171 13.39 4.95 -6.69
C TRP A 171 12.89 4.68 -8.12
N LEU A 172 11.59 4.87 -8.38
CA LEU A 172 11.02 4.71 -9.73
C LEU A 172 11.70 5.65 -10.74
N ASP A 173 11.86 6.93 -10.39
CA ASP A 173 12.51 7.93 -11.24
C ASP A 173 13.96 7.53 -11.59
N LYS A 174 14.74 7.03 -10.61
CA LYS A 174 16.12 6.55 -10.85
C LYS A 174 16.15 5.32 -11.75
N GLY A 175 15.14 4.46 -11.60
CA GLY A 175 14.97 3.22 -12.35
C GLY A 175 14.52 3.41 -13.79
N GLU A 176 14.11 4.60 -14.20
CA GLU A 176 13.69 4.87 -15.57
C GLU A 176 14.76 4.46 -16.59
N GLY A 177 14.34 3.73 -17.63
CA GLY A 177 15.24 3.15 -18.63
C GLY A 177 16.01 1.91 -18.14
N GLY A 178 15.63 1.32 -17.01
CA GLY A 178 16.16 0.06 -16.49
C GLY A 178 17.21 0.23 -15.39
N TRP A 179 17.34 -0.81 -14.57
CA TRP A 179 18.27 -0.85 -13.45
C TRP A 179 19.66 -1.32 -13.85
N THR A 180 20.67 -0.72 -13.21
CA THR A 180 22.07 -1.16 -13.28
C THR A 180 22.67 -1.20 -11.88
N ALA A 181 23.75 -1.96 -11.70
CA ALA A 181 24.48 -2.00 -10.43
C ALA A 181 24.90 -0.60 -9.96
N GLN A 182 25.31 0.26 -10.91
CA GLN A 182 25.67 1.64 -10.63
C GLN A 182 24.47 2.46 -10.12
N LYS A 183 23.32 2.39 -10.79
CA LYS A 183 22.11 3.13 -10.37
C LYS A 183 21.65 2.73 -8.98
N ILE A 184 21.61 1.43 -8.68
CA ILE A 184 21.21 0.91 -7.36
C ILE A 184 22.19 1.37 -6.28
N THR A 185 23.50 1.22 -6.53
CA THR A 185 24.55 1.64 -5.59
C THR A 185 24.52 3.15 -5.35
N GLN A 186 24.27 3.94 -6.39
CA GLN A 186 24.15 5.39 -6.30
C GLN A 186 22.94 5.78 -5.44
N PHE A 187 21.76 5.22 -5.73
CA PHE A 187 20.55 5.47 -4.95
C PHE A 187 20.74 5.11 -3.47
N HIS A 188 21.36 3.96 -3.19
CA HIS A 188 21.69 3.56 -1.82
C HIS A 188 22.59 4.59 -1.12
N ASN A 189 23.63 5.08 -1.81
CA ASN A 189 24.54 6.06 -1.25
C ASN A 189 23.90 7.42 -0.97
N GLU A 190 23.01 7.87 -1.85
CA GLU A 190 22.22 9.10 -1.70
C GLU A 190 21.27 9.00 -0.49
N ASN A 191 20.68 7.83 -0.26
CA ASN A 191 19.63 7.63 0.75
C ASN A 191 20.04 6.90 2.04
N LYS A 192 21.32 6.49 2.19
CA LYS A 192 21.77 5.66 3.33
C LYS A 192 21.54 6.28 4.71
N LEU A 193 21.57 7.61 4.81
CA LEU A 193 21.32 8.32 6.08
C LEU A 193 19.84 8.24 6.48
N PHE A 194 18.94 8.36 5.51
CA PHE A 194 17.51 8.19 5.73
C PHE A 194 17.17 6.75 6.14
N LEU A 195 17.75 5.76 5.47
CA LEU A 195 17.61 4.35 5.86
C LEU A 195 18.13 4.09 7.29
N GLN A 196 19.26 4.72 7.64
CA GLN A 196 19.87 4.61 8.97
C GLN A 196 19.05 5.32 10.06
N SER A 197 18.33 6.40 9.75
CA SER A 197 17.53 7.14 10.73
C SER A 197 16.32 6.33 11.21
N ARG A 198 15.75 5.48 10.35
CA ARG A 198 14.66 4.55 10.71
C ARG A 198 15.18 3.32 11.42
N LYS A 199 16.19 2.66 10.86
CA LYS A 199 16.78 1.44 11.42
C LYS A 199 18.28 1.42 11.19
N THR A 200 19.04 1.52 12.28
CA THR A 200 20.51 1.67 12.24
C THR A 200 21.20 0.57 11.41
N SER A 201 20.68 -0.66 11.45
CA SER A 201 21.24 -1.79 10.70
C SER A 201 20.96 -1.77 9.20
N SER A 202 19.94 -1.03 8.75
CA SER A 202 19.45 -1.11 7.36
C SER A 202 20.44 -0.59 6.35
N LYS A 203 21.20 0.46 6.68
CA LYS A 203 22.33 0.92 5.85
C LYS A 203 23.29 -0.22 5.52
N ARG A 204 23.78 -0.93 6.54
CA ARG A 204 24.74 -2.04 6.35
C ARG A 204 24.09 -3.21 5.62
N LYS A 205 22.92 -3.66 6.07
CA LYS A 205 22.20 -4.82 5.50
C LYS A 205 21.93 -4.64 4.00
N LEU A 206 21.47 -3.45 3.60
CA LEU A 206 21.14 -3.18 2.20
C LEU A 206 22.38 -3.01 1.33
N GLY A 207 23.47 -2.42 1.86
CA GLY A 207 24.75 -2.39 1.16
C GLY A 207 25.34 -3.79 0.93
N GLU A 208 25.26 -4.67 1.94
CA GLU A 208 25.66 -6.07 1.82
C GLU A 208 24.79 -6.84 0.83
N LEU A 209 23.47 -6.57 0.79
CA LEU A 209 22.56 -7.15 -0.20
C LEU A 209 23.03 -6.80 -1.62
N ILE A 210 23.31 -5.52 -1.90
CA ILE A 210 23.78 -5.09 -3.23
C ILE A 210 25.07 -5.82 -3.62
N ALA A 211 26.09 -5.80 -2.74
CA ALA A 211 27.39 -6.41 -3.02
C ALA A 211 27.26 -7.93 -3.28
N ASN A 212 26.63 -8.66 -2.37
CA ASN A 212 26.46 -10.11 -2.47
C ASN A 212 25.65 -10.53 -3.70
N SER A 213 24.63 -9.76 -4.07
CA SER A 213 23.78 -10.07 -5.23
C SER A 213 24.53 -9.89 -6.55
N PHE A 214 25.37 -8.87 -6.67
CA PHE A 214 26.19 -8.67 -7.88
C PHE A 214 27.40 -9.60 -7.95
N ASP A 215 28.01 -9.97 -6.82
CA ASP A 215 29.06 -11.00 -6.79
C ASP A 215 28.54 -12.37 -7.29
N LYS A 216 27.24 -12.64 -7.09
CA LYS A 216 26.55 -13.83 -7.62
C LYS A 216 26.10 -13.70 -9.08
N GLY A 217 26.32 -12.56 -9.72
CA GLY A 217 25.92 -12.31 -11.11
C GLY A 217 24.41 -12.19 -11.32
N LEU A 218 23.64 -11.79 -10.29
CA LEU A 218 22.20 -11.61 -10.43
C LEU A 218 21.84 -10.45 -11.38
N ASN A 219 20.70 -10.59 -12.06
CA ASN A 219 20.16 -9.55 -12.93
C ASN A 219 19.85 -8.27 -12.11
N PRO A 220 20.28 -7.07 -12.55
CA PRO A 220 20.01 -5.81 -11.86
C PRO A 220 18.55 -5.56 -11.50
N GLU A 221 17.59 -5.97 -12.32
CA GLU A 221 16.15 -5.83 -12.07
C GLU A 221 15.70 -6.68 -10.86
N THR A 222 16.24 -7.89 -10.74
CA THR A 222 15.99 -8.76 -9.58
C THR A 222 16.59 -8.14 -8.31
N VAL A 223 17.83 -7.64 -8.39
CA VAL A 223 18.49 -6.97 -7.25
C VAL A 223 17.74 -5.71 -6.84
N ALA A 224 17.24 -4.96 -7.82
CA ALA A 224 16.44 -3.76 -7.60
C ALA A 224 15.16 -4.09 -6.80
N LEU A 225 14.38 -5.09 -7.23
CA LEU A 225 13.16 -5.50 -6.55
C LEU A 225 13.43 -6.00 -5.12
N GLU A 226 14.47 -6.80 -4.92
CA GLU A 226 14.87 -7.29 -3.59
C GLU A 226 15.29 -6.13 -2.67
N TYR A 227 16.14 -5.22 -3.17
CA TYR A 227 16.62 -4.06 -2.45
C TYR A 227 15.45 -3.19 -1.98
N ILE A 228 14.55 -2.80 -2.89
CA ILE A 228 13.47 -1.86 -2.57
C ILE A 228 12.45 -2.49 -1.62
N THR A 229 12.19 -3.79 -1.76
CA THR A 229 11.33 -4.55 -0.84
C THR A 229 11.91 -4.54 0.59
N GLU A 230 13.19 -4.84 0.76
CA GLU A 230 13.84 -4.83 2.07
C GLU A 230 14.03 -3.42 2.65
N ALA A 231 14.24 -2.42 1.80
CA ALA A 231 14.28 -1.02 2.19
C ALA A 231 12.93 -0.57 2.74
N GLN A 232 11.83 -0.87 2.04
CA GLN A 232 10.49 -0.48 2.45
C GLN A 232 10.03 -1.16 3.75
N LYS A 233 10.38 -2.44 3.93
CA LYS A 233 10.21 -3.14 5.22
C LYS A 233 10.97 -2.45 6.34
N SER A 234 12.20 -2.01 6.08
CA SER A 234 13.01 -1.28 7.07
C SER A 234 12.42 0.08 7.43
N LEU A 235 11.90 0.81 6.43
CA LEU A 235 11.31 2.13 6.59
C LEU A 235 9.91 2.10 7.21
N ASN A 236 9.25 0.93 7.28
CA ASN A 236 7.97 0.78 7.98
C ASN A 236 8.09 0.91 9.52
N THR A 237 9.28 1.22 10.04
CA THR A 237 9.48 1.58 11.45
C THR A 237 9.48 3.11 11.59
N PRO A 238 8.55 3.71 12.36
CA PRO A 238 8.57 5.16 12.63
C PRO A 238 9.89 5.61 13.27
N THR A 239 10.31 6.86 13.02
CA THR A 239 11.48 7.45 13.68
C THR A 239 11.33 7.43 15.20
N ARG A 240 12.39 7.02 15.90
CA ARG A 240 12.54 7.34 17.32
C ARG A 240 12.85 8.84 17.45
N ASN A 241 12.11 9.55 18.30
CA ASN A 241 12.29 10.99 18.55
C ASN A 241 13.79 11.35 18.70
N GLY A 242 14.23 12.43 18.02
CA GLY A 242 15.58 12.99 18.16
C GLY A 242 16.61 12.61 17.08
N ARG A 243 16.20 12.03 15.95
CA ARG A 243 17.09 11.78 14.79
C ARG A 243 16.47 12.26 13.49
N PHE A 244 17.25 13.06 12.75
CA PHE A 244 17.06 13.53 11.37
C PHE A 244 15.66 13.28 10.78
N GLU A 245 14.81 14.32 10.82
CA GLU A 245 13.58 14.36 10.04
C GLU A 245 13.94 14.42 8.55
N HIS A 246 13.21 13.66 7.73
CA HIS A 246 13.37 13.76 6.27
C HIS A 246 12.81 15.10 5.81
N LEU A 247 13.44 15.80 4.86
CA LEU A 247 13.01 17.14 4.41
C LEU A 247 11.51 17.20 4.00
N THR A 248 10.94 16.07 3.57
CA THR A 248 9.52 15.95 3.19
C THR A 248 8.56 15.84 4.38
N GLU A 249 9.03 15.45 5.58
CA GLU A 249 8.21 15.41 6.81
C GLU A 249 7.82 16.81 7.30
N THR A 250 8.56 17.83 6.87
CA THR A 250 8.31 19.24 7.19
C THR A 250 7.34 19.90 6.21
N VAL A 251 7.27 19.45 4.95
CA VAL A 251 6.45 20.09 3.89
C VAL A 251 4.96 19.70 3.98
N VAL A 252 4.65 18.51 4.48
CA VAL A 252 3.27 17.99 4.56
C VAL A 252 2.72 17.94 5.99
N GLY A 253 3.58 18.21 6.98
CA GLY A 253 3.25 18.29 8.41
C GLY A 253 2.26 19.38 8.78
#